data_AF-A0AAU7LYD8-F1
#
_entry.id   AF-A0AAU7LYD8-F1
#
_cell.length_a   1.000
_cell.length_b   1.000
_cell.length_c   1.000
_cell.angle_alpha   90.00
_cell.angle_beta   90.00
_cell.angle_gamma   90.00
#
_symmetry.space_group_name_H-M   'P 1'
#
loop_
_entity.id
_entity.type
_entity.pdbx_description
1 polymer ?
#
loop_
_entity_poly.entity_id
_entity_poly.type
_entity_poly.pdbx_seq_one_letter_code
_entity_poly.pdbx_strand_id
1 'polypeptide(L)'
;MANSEWKNVLNLCDEMQQTMNRYGPGVNPAGLQAVRSLCARMRGTSNYINDRLNKIEWEAERYFSARKWATHARGAEGVKYDIVQAGLSRIRSEATNRMGLME
;
A
#
# COMPACT_ATOMS: atom_id res chain seq x y z
N MET A 1 4.21 23.48 4.75
CA MET A 1 4.29 22.17 5.44
C MET A 1 3.55 21.06 4.71
N ALA A 2 2.37 21.31 4.13
CA ALA A 2 1.60 20.28 3.40
C ALA A 2 2.33 19.61 2.23
N ASN A 3 3.10 20.35 1.42
CA ASN A 3 3.83 19.79 0.27
C ASN A 3 4.87 18.71 0.68
N SER A 4 5.50 18.85 1.86
CA SER A 4 6.44 17.87 2.38
C SER A 4 5.76 16.56 2.82
N GLU A 5 4.52 16.65 3.31
CA GLU A 5 3.74 15.50 3.74
C GLU A 5 3.31 14.63 2.54
N TRP A 6 2.79 15.24 1.47
CA TRP A 6 2.40 14.51 0.26
C TRP A 6 3.61 13.92 -0.48
N LYS A 7 4.76 14.62 -0.51
CA LYS A 7 6.02 14.04 -1.00
C LYS A 7 6.44 12.80 -0.18
N ASN A 8 6.28 12.85 1.14
CA ASN A 8 6.57 11.70 1.99
C ASN A 8 5.62 10.52 1.69
N VAL A 9 4.33 10.77 1.45
CA VAL A 9 3.36 9.73 1.04
C VAL A 9 3.78 9.06 -0.28
N LEU A 10 4.25 9.84 -1.27
CA LEU A 10 4.74 9.29 -2.53
C LEU A 10 5.97 8.38 -2.32
N ASN A 11 6.91 8.79 -1.47
CA ASN A 11 8.07 7.98 -1.12
C ASN A 11 7.68 6.69 -0.40
N LEU A 12 6.72 6.76 0.54
CA LEU A 12 6.21 5.59 1.25
C LEU A 12 5.48 4.61 0.33
N CYS A 13 4.79 5.12 -0.71
CA CYS A 13 4.20 4.28 -1.74
C CYS A 13 5.29 3.52 -2.53
N ASP A 14 6.41 4.17 -2.84
CA ASP A 14 7.53 3.50 -3.50
C ASP A 14 8.18 2.43 -2.61
N GLU A 15 8.43 2.76 -1.34
CA GLU A 15 8.96 1.82 -0.34
C GLU A 15 8.02 0.61 -0.15
N MET A 16 6.71 0.80 -0.22
CA MET A 16 5.74 -0.29 -0.19
C MET A 16 5.79 -1.16 -1.44
N GLN A 17 5.92 -0.56 -2.62
CA GLN A 17 6.08 -1.30 -3.87
C GLN A 17 7.36 -2.14 -3.87
N GLN A 18 8.46 -1.59 -3.37
CA GLN A 18 9.72 -2.31 -3.19
C GLN A 18 9.58 -3.43 -2.15
N THR A 19 8.89 -3.19 -1.04
CA THR A 19 8.59 -4.21 0.00
C THR A 19 7.81 -5.38 -0.62
N MET A 20 6.77 -5.11 -1.39
CA MET A 20 5.95 -6.13 -2.07
C MET A 20 6.72 -6.87 -3.20
N ASN A 21 7.77 -6.27 -3.75
CA ASN A 21 8.66 -6.94 -4.70
C ASN A 21 9.73 -7.78 -4.01
N ARG A 22 10.20 -7.34 -2.85
CA ARG A 22 11.21 -8.03 -2.04
C ARG A 22 10.65 -9.25 -1.35
N TYR A 23 9.47 -9.12 -0.75
CA TYR A 23 8.81 -10.19 -0.04
C TYR A 23 7.82 -10.87 -0.99
N GLY A 24 8.07 -12.15 -1.31
CA GLY A 24 7.16 -12.96 -2.09
C GLY A 24 5.89 -13.36 -1.33
N PRO A 25 4.90 -13.94 -2.01
CA PRO A 25 3.70 -14.45 -1.35
C PRO A 25 4.05 -15.68 -0.51
N GLY A 26 3.33 -15.90 0.58
CA GLY A 26 3.67 -16.97 1.53
C GLY A 26 3.52 -16.51 2.97
N VAL A 27 3.73 -17.41 3.93
CA VAL A 27 3.80 -17.01 5.35
C VAL A 27 5.04 -16.14 5.54
N ASN A 28 4.84 -14.82 5.57
CA ASN A 28 5.93 -13.88 5.78
C ASN A 28 5.53 -12.79 6.78
N PRO A 29 5.66 -13.05 8.09
CA PRO A 29 5.29 -12.09 9.12
C PRO A 29 6.13 -10.81 9.04
N ALA A 30 7.39 -10.89 8.59
CA ALA A 30 8.26 -9.73 8.41
C ALA A 30 7.77 -8.82 7.27
N GLY A 31 7.40 -9.41 6.13
CA GLY A 31 6.80 -8.67 5.01
C GLY A 31 5.49 -7.98 5.40
N LEU A 32 4.63 -8.68 6.14
CA LEU A 32 3.39 -8.11 6.65
C LEU A 32 3.63 -6.95 7.62
N GLN A 33 4.57 -7.11 8.56
CA GLN A 33 4.91 -6.06 9.51
C GLN A 33 5.53 -4.83 8.83
N ALA A 34 6.34 -5.03 7.79
CA ALA A 34 6.89 -3.95 6.98
C ALA A 34 5.77 -3.14 6.31
N VAL A 35 4.82 -3.82 5.64
CA VAL A 35 3.67 -3.15 5.02
C VAL A 35 2.82 -2.39 6.04
N ARG A 36 2.52 -2.99 7.20
CA ARG A 36 1.76 -2.31 8.27
C ARG A 36 2.49 -1.08 8.81
N SER A 37 3.81 -1.15 8.98
CA SER A 37 4.61 0.01 9.42
C SER A 37 4.56 1.15 8.40
N LEU A 38 4.59 0.82 7.10
CA LEU A 38 4.45 1.81 6.03
C LEU A 38 3.05 2.44 6.02
N CYS A 39 2.00 1.63 6.19
CA CYS A 39 0.63 2.12 6.32
C CYS A 39 0.50 3.07 7.52
N ALA A 40 1.03 2.71 8.68
CA ALA A 40 1.00 3.55 9.88
C ALA A 40 1.68 4.91 9.65
N ARG A 41 2.79 4.96 8.90
CA ARG A 41 3.50 6.21 8.55
C ARG A 41 2.72 7.10 7.58
N MET A 42 1.81 6.54 6.78
CA MET A 42 0.92 7.27 5.86
C MET A 42 -0.45 7.61 6.49
N ARG A 43 -0.76 7.08 7.68
CA ARG A 43 -2.03 7.39 8.33
C ARG A 43 -2.05 8.83 8.82
N GLY A 44 -3.25 9.42 8.79
CA GLY A 44 -3.47 10.79 9.26
C GLY A 44 -3.34 11.86 8.18
N THR A 45 -2.83 11.53 6.99
CA THR A 45 -2.76 12.48 5.85
C THR A 45 -4.15 12.85 5.32
N SER A 46 -5.04 11.87 5.14
CA SER A 46 -6.41 12.11 4.67
C SER A 46 -7.30 10.91 4.95
N ASN A 47 -8.61 11.16 5.16
CA ASN A 47 -9.62 10.11 5.30
C ASN A 47 -9.64 9.18 4.09
N TYR A 48 -9.44 9.71 2.88
CA TYR A 48 -9.37 8.91 1.67
C TYR A 48 -8.17 7.96 1.70
N ILE A 49 -6.99 8.46 2.09
CA ILE A 49 -5.78 7.63 2.21
C ILE A 49 -5.99 6.56 3.27
N ASN A 50 -6.53 6.91 4.45
CA ASN A 50 -6.77 5.95 5.52
C ASN A 50 -7.65 4.78 5.06
N ASP A 51 -8.74 5.04 4.31
CA ASP A 51 -9.58 3.98 3.73
C ASP A 51 -8.78 3.05 2.81
N ARG A 52 -7.95 3.63 1.92
CA ARG A 52 -7.09 2.84 1.02
C ARG A 52 -6.05 2.03 1.76
N LEU A 53 -5.43 2.60 2.79
CA LEU A 53 -4.46 1.90 3.63
C LEU A 53 -5.09 0.72 4.36
N ASN A 54 -6.31 0.87 4.91
CA ASN A 54 -7.02 -0.26 5.53
C ASN A 54 -7.23 -1.40 4.52
N LYS A 55 -7.61 -1.08 3.28
CA LYS A 55 -7.77 -2.09 2.22
C LYS A 55 -6.43 -2.76 1.86
N ILE A 56 -5.36 -1.98 1.78
CA ILE A 56 -4.00 -2.49 1.55
C ILE A 56 -3.56 -3.43 2.67
N GLU A 57 -3.77 -3.07 3.94
CA GLU A 57 -3.43 -3.91 5.08
C GLU A 57 -4.16 -5.25 5.03
N TRP A 58 -5.46 -5.22 4.72
CA TRP A 58 -6.28 -6.43 4.59
C TRP A 58 -5.78 -7.34 3.45
N GLU A 59 -5.47 -6.76 2.30
CA GLU A 59 -4.91 -7.52 1.17
C GLU A 59 -3.49 -8.03 1.46
N ALA A 60 -2.65 -7.25 2.15
CA ALA A 60 -1.31 -7.65 2.55
C ALA A 60 -1.34 -8.83 3.53
N GLU A 61 -2.29 -8.84 4.48
CA GLU A 61 -2.53 -10.00 5.34
C GLU A 61 -2.86 -11.26 4.54
N ARG A 62 -3.60 -11.11 3.43
CA ARG A 62 -3.90 -12.23 2.53
C ARG A 62 -2.65 -12.67 1.79
N TYR A 63 -1.92 -11.74 1.18
CA TYR A 63 -0.69 -11.99 0.44
C TYR A 63 0.37 -12.73 1.28
N PHE A 64 0.52 -12.33 2.55
CA PHE A 64 1.50 -12.88 3.47
C PHE A 64 0.97 -14.02 4.38
N SER A 65 -0.21 -14.58 4.08
CA SER A 65 -0.76 -15.75 4.80
C SER A 65 -0.83 -16.97 3.91
N ALA A 66 -0.41 -18.15 4.38
CA ALA A 66 -0.24 -19.39 3.59
C ALA A 66 -1.45 -19.93 2.79
N ARG A 67 -2.67 -19.38 2.96
CA ARG A 67 -3.90 -20.02 2.43
C ARG A 67 -4.98 -19.06 1.95
N LYS A 68 -4.73 -17.74 1.91
CA LYS A 68 -5.79 -16.75 1.62
C LYS A 68 -5.91 -16.35 0.14
N TRP A 69 -5.04 -16.84 -0.73
CA TRP A 69 -4.99 -16.53 -2.17
C TRP A 69 -5.56 -17.65 -3.05
N ALA A 70 -5.79 -18.85 -2.50
CA ALA A 70 -6.38 -19.97 -3.24
C ALA A 70 -7.79 -19.67 -3.78
N THR A 71 -8.49 -18.70 -3.18
CA THR A 71 -9.81 -18.23 -3.62
C THR A 71 -9.75 -16.99 -4.53
N HIS A 72 -8.57 -16.43 -4.80
CA HIS A 72 -8.41 -15.29 -5.71
C HIS A 72 -8.22 -15.77 -7.14
N ALA A 73 -8.97 -15.21 -8.10
CA ALA A 73 -8.94 -15.64 -9.50
C ALA A 73 -7.56 -15.57 -10.17
N ARG A 74 -6.64 -14.74 -9.66
CA ARG A 74 -5.24 -14.59 -10.12
C ARG A 74 -4.21 -15.01 -9.05
N GLY A 75 -4.64 -15.73 -8.01
CA GLY A 75 -3.79 -16.14 -6.91
C GLY A 75 -3.10 -14.96 -6.21
N ALA A 76 -1.86 -15.18 -5.77
CA ALA A 76 -1.02 -14.16 -5.11
C ALA A 76 -0.74 -12.93 -5.99
N GLU A 77 -0.57 -13.11 -7.30
CA GLU A 77 -0.29 -12.00 -8.21
C GLU A 77 -1.48 -11.04 -8.33
N GLY A 78 -2.71 -11.57 -8.27
CA GLY A 78 -3.92 -10.75 -8.17
C GLY A 78 -3.94 -9.86 -6.94
N VAL A 79 -3.61 -10.43 -5.79
CA VAL A 79 -3.55 -9.69 -4.52
C VAL A 79 -2.45 -8.63 -4.55
N LYS A 80 -1.27 -8.95 -5.10
CA LYS A 80 -0.19 -7.98 -5.32
C LYS A 80 -0.63 -6.83 -6.23
N TYR A 81 -1.38 -7.14 -7.29
CA TYR A 81 -1.92 -6.14 -8.19
C TYR A 81 -2.92 -5.22 -7.47
N ASP A 82 -3.81 -5.75 -6.64
CA ASP A 82 -4.76 -4.94 -5.86
C ASP A 82 -4.03 -4.00 -4.87
N ILE A 83 -2.97 -4.47 -4.22
CA ILE A 83 -2.14 -3.65 -3.32
C ILE A 83 -1.43 -2.55 -4.10
N VAL A 84 -0.65 -2.94 -5.12
CA VAL A 84 0.30 -2.04 -5.79
C VAL A 84 -0.39 -1.15 -6.81
N GLN A 85 -1.22 -1.70 -7.68
CA GLN A 85 -1.85 -0.93 -8.75
C GLN A 85 -3.16 -0.29 -8.29
N ALA A 86 -4.05 -1.04 -7.64
CA ALA A 86 -5.35 -0.50 -7.26
C ALA A 86 -5.31 0.34 -5.96
N GLY A 87 -4.41 0.03 -5.05
CA GLY A 87 -4.18 0.76 -3.80
C GLY A 87 -3.23 1.93 -3.98
N LEU A 88 -1.94 1.64 -4.24
CA LEU A 88 -0.90 2.68 -4.28
C LEU A 88 -1.09 3.69 -5.40
N SER A 89 -1.50 3.30 -6.62
CA SER A 89 -1.69 4.28 -7.70
C SER A 89 -2.78 5.30 -7.38
N ARG A 90 -3.82 4.91 -6.62
CA ARG A 90 -4.87 5.84 -6.16
C ARG A 90 -4.36 6.81 -5.10
N ILE A 91 -3.52 6.33 -4.18
CA ILE A 91 -2.87 7.18 -3.17
C ILE A 91 -1.90 8.15 -3.86
N ARG A 92 -1.09 7.66 -4.80
CA ARG A 92 -0.18 8.48 -5.61
C ARG A 92 -0.94 9.56 -6.38
N SER A 93 -2.05 9.21 -7.03
CA SER A 93 -2.87 10.18 -7.76
C SER A 93 -3.43 11.28 -6.85
N GLU A 94 -3.92 10.94 -5.65
CA GLU A 94 -4.40 11.94 -4.70
C GLU A 94 -3.25 12.82 -4.18
N ALA A 95 -2.11 12.22 -3.85
CA ALA A 95 -0.94 12.97 -3.40
C ALA A 95 -0.43 13.96 -4.47
N THR A 96 -0.33 13.53 -5.73
CA THR A 96 0.04 14.41 -6.85
C THR A 96 -0.99 15.52 -7.06
N ASN A 97 -2.29 15.21 -7.02
CA ASN A 97 -3.36 16.20 -7.17
C ASN A 97 -3.29 17.27 -6.07
N ARG A 98 -3.08 16.86 -4.82
CA ARG A 98 -2.91 17.78 -3.68
C ARG A 98 -1.66 18.64 -3.81
N MET A 99 -0.58 18.10 -4.36
CA MET A 99 0.64 18.87 -4.61
C MET A 99 0.49 19.89 -5.74
N GLY A 100 -0.19 19.54 -6.84
CA GLY A 100 -0.42 20.44 -7.97
C GLY A 100 -1.51 21.49 -7.75
N LEU A 101 -2.43 21.27 -6.80
CA LEU A 101 -3.42 22.26 -6.36
C LEU A 101 -2.88 23.26 -5.32
N MET A 102 -1.62 23.10 -4.89
CA MET A 102 -0.94 24.01 -3.96
C MET A 102 0.07 24.94 -4.66
N GLU A 103 0.08 24.93 -6.00
CA GLU A 103 0.84 25.87 -6.83
C GLU A 103 0.02 27.10 -7.21
#